data_AF-A0A7J0GBV0-F1
#
_entry.id   AF-A0A7J0GBV0-F1
#
_cell.length_a   1.000
_cell.length_b   1.000
_cell.length_c   1.000
_cell.angle_alpha   90.00
_cell.angle_beta   90.00
_cell.angle_gamma   90.00
#
_symmetry.space_group_name_H-M   'P 1'
#
loop_
_entity.id
_entity.type
_entity.pdbx_description
1 polymer ?
#
loop_
_entity_poly.entity_id
_entity_poly.type
_entity_poly.pdbx_seq_one_letter_code
_entity_poly.pdbx_strand_id
1 'polypeptide(L)'
;MCPTTQKQKQKKKHRGTTKSAGEDSATATAKTDWRDEAVNGGSLKLKSPSGAWILKPAGVDWLRSSTKLDNVLGCPDNRVMHALRNSQSRGESLKTFLLAVNLQVPGRDHHSAVFYFSTDEPLPSGSLLHRFVDGDDAFRNQRFKIVNRIVKGPWIVKAAVGNYSACLLGKALTCHYHRGPNYLEIDVDIGSSAIASAILHLALGYVTAVTIDMGFLVEAQAEDELPESLFGAVRVCQMEMSSATFVDTPTKKLGALKISNHHNPSRVTASKSYDKDDD
;
A
#
# COMPACT_ATOMS: atom_id res chain seq x y z
N MET A 1 -13.31 14.32 -10.23
CA MET A 1 -14.64 13.79 -10.62
C MET A 1 -14.72 12.31 -10.25
N CYS A 2 -15.63 11.81 -9.41
CA CYS A 2 -16.56 12.42 -8.45
C CYS A 2 -16.71 11.43 -7.26
N PRO A 3 -17.05 11.86 -6.01
CA PRO A 3 -16.88 11.01 -4.83
C PRO A 3 -18.17 10.26 -4.41
N THR A 4 -18.06 8.95 -4.18
CA THR A 4 -19.08 8.08 -3.55
C THR A 4 -19.30 8.42 -2.05
N THR A 5 -20.24 7.75 -1.36
CA THR A 5 -20.49 7.99 0.09
C THR A 5 -21.16 6.80 0.80
N GLN A 6 -20.88 6.64 2.09
CA GLN A 6 -21.64 5.80 3.04
C GLN A 6 -22.15 6.64 4.24
N LYS A 7 -23.07 6.09 5.05
CA LYS A 7 -23.85 6.82 6.10
C LYS A 7 -23.91 6.06 7.43
N GLN A 8 -23.87 6.79 8.56
CA GLN A 8 -24.46 6.40 9.86
C GLN A 8 -24.99 7.65 10.60
N LYS A 9 -25.78 7.47 11.68
CA LYS A 9 -26.99 8.29 11.95
C LYS A 9 -27.41 8.38 13.44
N GLN A 10 -27.65 9.58 13.98
CA GLN A 10 -28.44 9.93 15.19
C GLN A 10 -28.58 11.48 15.32
N LYS A 11 -29.52 12.14 16.04
CA LYS A 11 -30.98 11.96 16.37
C LYS A 11 -31.51 13.25 17.09
N LYS A 12 -32.82 13.60 16.96
CA LYS A 12 -33.60 14.79 17.51
C LYS A 12 -33.68 16.00 16.53
N LYS A 13 -34.70 16.89 16.52
CA LYS A 13 -36.08 16.95 17.12
C LYS A 13 -37.02 17.83 16.20
N HIS A 14 -38.35 17.84 16.43
CA HIS A 14 -39.38 18.40 15.50
C HIS A 14 -39.87 19.85 15.75
N ARG A 15 -40.22 20.54 14.64
CA ARG A 15 -41.32 21.52 14.36
C ARG A 15 -41.31 21.75 12.82
N GLY A 16 -42.36 22.04 12.03
CA GLY A 16 -43.77 22.41 12.23
C GLY A 16 -44.00 23.87 11.82
N THR A 17 -44.68 24.25 10.72
CA THR A 17 -45.53 23.52 9.70
C THR A 17 -45.30 24.22 8.31
N THR A 18 -46.02 24.20 7.16
CA THR A 18 -47.39 23.87 6.65
C THR A 18 -47.33 23.58 5.10
N LYS A 19 -48.44 23.72 4.32
CA LYS A 19 -48.53 23.60 2.84
C LYS A 19 -49.55 24.59 2.23
N SER A 20 -49.36 24.97 0.96
CA SER A 20 -50.39 25.36 -0.03
C SER A 20 -49.91 24.98 -1.45
N ALA A 21 -50.75 25.08 -2.48
CA ALA A 21 -50.48 24.59 -3.84
C ALA A 21 -50.83 25.61 -4.95
N GLY A 22 -50.31 25.36 -6.16
CA GLY A 22 -50.53 26.12 -7.40
C GLY A 22 -49.97 25.31 -8.59
N GLU A 23 -50.39 25.64 -9.82
CA GLU A 23 -50.41 24.69 -10.94
C GLU A 23 -49.40 24.98 -12.08
N ASP A 24 -49.27 23.94 -12.93
CA ASP A 24 -49.15 23.97 -14.40
C ASP A 24 -47.81 23.89 -15.19
N SER A 25 -47.89 22.96 -16.17
CA SER A 25 -47.20 22.90 -17.48
C SER A 25 -45.78 22.30 -17.64
N ALA A 26 -45.53 21.86 -18.88
CA ALA A 26 -44.27 21.47 -19.52
C ALA A 26 -43.48 20.27 -18.94
N THR A 27 -43.77 19.06 -19.45
CA THR A 27 -42.90 17.88 -19.31
C THR A 27 -41.64 17.97 -20.19
N ALA A 28 -40.68 18.80 -19.78
CA ALA A 28 -39.29 18.62 -20.16
C ALA A 28 -38.68 17.51 -19.28
N THR A 29 -38.05 16.49 -19.88
CA THR A 29 -37.32 15.46 -19.14
C THR A 29 -36.03 16.02 -18.55
N ALA A 30 -36.16 16.69 -17.42
CA ALA A 30 -35.06 17.31 -16.69
C ALA A 30 -33.97 16.28 -16.37
N LYS A 31 -32.78 16.54 -16.91
CA LYS A 31 -31.56 15.78 -16.71
C LYS A 31 -31.20 15.83 -15.22
N THR A 32 -31.50 14.75 -14.49
CA THR A 32 -31.28 14.66 -13.03
C THR A 32 -29.80 14.77 -12.70
N ASP A 33 -29.38 15.97 -12.31
CA ASP A 33 -28.06 16.19 -11.73
C ASP A 33 -28.02 15.54 -10.34
N TRP A 34 -26.86 15.00 -9.97
CA TRP A 34 -26.66 14.20 -8.75
C TRP A 34 -26.70 15.02 -7.45
N ARG A 35 -27.15 16.28 -7.53
CA ARG A 35 -27.16 17.27 -6.45
C ARG A 35 -28.43 17.28 -5.60
N ASP A 36 -29.59 16.95 -6.19
CA ASP A 36 -30.87 17.43 -5.63
C ASP A 36 -31.57 16.45 -4.67
N GLU A 37 -31.10 15.21 -4.50
CA GLU A 37 -31.60 14.29 -3.46
C GLU A 37 -30.84 14.42 -2.12
N ALA A 38 -30.86 15.62 -1.54
CA ALA A 38 -30.31 15.91 -0.21
C ALA A 38 -31.34 16.49 0.79
N VAL A 39 -32.58 16.74 0.39
CA VAL A 39 -33.61 17.36 1.24
C VAL A 39 -34.42 16.30 2.00
N ASN A 40 -33.82 15.73 3.06
CA ASN A 40 -34.55 15.31 4.27
C ASN A 40 -33.62 14.84 5.42
N GLY A 41 -33.46 15.70 6.44
CA GLY A 41 -33.15 15.26 7.81
C GLY A 41 -31.69 15.05 8.23
N GLY A 42 -30.97 16.14 8.47
CA GLY A 42 -29.86 16.19 9.44
C GLY A 42 -28.43 16.22 8.88
N SER A 43 -27.74 17.34 9.13
CA SER A 43 -26.29 17.57 8.96
C SER A 43 -25.70 17.26 7.57
N LEU A 44 -25.64 18.29 6.73
CA LEU A 44 -24.93 18.28 5.45
C LEU A 44 -23.41 18.18 5.67
N LYS A 45 -22.82 16.98 5.56
CA LYS A 45 -21.37 16.81 5.41
C LYS A 45 -20.95 17.27 4.01
N LEU A 46 -20.49 18.52 3.91
CA LEU A 46 -20.00 19.09 2.66
C LEU A 46 -18.74 18.36 2.18
N LYS A 47 -18.72 17.92 0.92
CA LYS A 47 -17.53 17.35 0.27
C LYS A 47 -16.72 18.46 -0.39
N SER A 48 -15.54 18.75 0.14
CA SER A 48 -14.53 19.56 -0.53
C SER A 48 -13.73 18.73 -1.56
N PRO A 49 -13.10 19.37 -2.55
CA PRO A 49 -11.96 18.79 -3.27
C PRO A 49 -10.80 18.49 -2.30
N SER A 50 -9.99 17.49 -2.62
CA SER A 50 -8.69 17.30 -1.96
C SER A 50 -7.74 18.45 -2.28
N GLY A 51 -6.71 18.63 -1.45
CA GLY A 51 -5.57 19.48 -1.80
C GLY A 51 -4.77 18.94 -3.00
N ALA A 52 -3.68 19.64 -3.32
CA ALA A 52 -2.65 19.13 -4.23
C ALA A 52 -2.01 17.84 -3.65
N TRP A 53 -1.39 17.02 -4.52
CA TRP A 53 -0.63 15.87 -4.05
C TRP A 53 0.66 16.30 -3.35
N ILE A 54 1.01 15.64 -2.25
CA ILE A 54 2.14 16.05 -1.39
C ILE A 54 3.49 15.66 -2.02
N LEU A 55 3.57 14.50 -2.68
CA LEU A 55 4.78 13.98 -3.32
C LEU A 55 4.57 13.83 -4.84
N LYS A 56 5.65 13.99 -5.61
CA LYS A 56 5.69 13.80 -7.06
C LYS A 56 6.04 12.33 -7.37
N PRO A 57 5.37 11.65 -8.32
CA PRO A 57 5.82 10.34 -8.79
C PRO A 57 7.28 10.38 -9.27
N ALA A 58 8.07 9.40 -8.84
CA ALA A 58 9.50 9.28 -9.13
C ALA A 58 9.81 8.11 -10.07
N GLY A 59 9.00 7.06 -10.02
CA GLY A 59 9.11 5.88 -10.88
C GLY A 59 8.13 4.79 -10.49
N VAL A 60 8.10 3.71 -11.27
CA VAL A 60 7.40 2.46 -10.94
C VAL A 60 8.28 1.30 -11.38
N ASP A 61 8.54 0.34 -10.49
CA ASP A 61 9.11 -0.97 -10.87
C ASP A 61 7.98 -2.02 -10.91
N TRP A 62 8.04 -2.90 -11.91
CA TRP A 62 7.20 -4.09 -12.00
C TRP A 62 8.11 -5.31 -11.98
N LEU A 63 8.14 -5.99 -10.84
CA LEU A 63 9.14 -7.01 -10.51
C LEU A 63 8.48 -8.37 -10.34
N ARG A 64 9.24 -9.44 -10.62
CA ARG A 64 8.91 -10.81 -10.24
C ARG A 64 10.13 -11.55 -9.70
N SER A 65 9.91 -12.56 -8.88
CA SER A 65 10.96 -13.27 -8.14
C SER A 65 10.47 -14.61 -7.61
N SER A 66 11.38 -15.43 -7.10
CA SER A 66 11.07 -16.76 -6.51
C SER A 66 10.60 -16.70 -5.05
N THR A 67 10.72 -15.55 -4.38
CA THR A 67 10.36 -15.33 -2.98
C THR A 67 9.84 -13.91 -2.79
N LYS A 68 9.05 -13.65 -1.74
CA LYS A 68 8.61 -12.28 -1.39
C LYS A 68 9.77 -11.27 -1.40
N LEU A 69 9.53 -10.09 -2.01
CA LEU A 69 10.47 -8.96 -2.03
C LEU A 69 10.00 -7.92 -1.01
N ASP A 70 10.65 -7.91 0.15
CA ASP A 70 10.43 -6.94 1.23
C ASP A 70 11.57 -5.90 1.26
N ASN A 71 11.28 -4.66 1.64
CA ASN A 71 12.22 -3.55 1.77
C ASN A 71 13.12 -3.33 0.52
N VAL A 72 12.49 -3.17 -0.64
CA VAL A 72 13.14 -3.04 -1.95
C VAL A 72 14.06 -1.82 -2.01
N LEU A 73 13.75 -0.71 -1.33
CA LEU A 73 14.61 0.48 -1.16
C LEU A 73 15.80 0.25 -0.22
N GLY A 74 15.66 -0.66 0.75
CA GLY A 74 16.76 -1.08 1.63
C GLY A 74 17.82 -1.92 0.94
N CYS A 75 17.51 -2.51 -0.22
CA CYS A 75 18.47 -3.27 -1.02
C CYS A 75 19.63 -2.37 -1.52
N PRO A 76 20.91 -2.76 -1.34
CA PRO A 76 22.06 -1.98 -1.82
C PRO A 76 21.98 -1.65 -3.32
N ASP A 77 21.57 -2.63 -4.12
CA ASP A 77 21.49 -2.61 -5.59
C ASP A 77 20.18 -2.02 -6.13
N ASN A 78 19.35 -1.42 -5.27
CA ASN A 78 18.11 -0.77 -5.70
C ASN A 78 18.38 0.32 -6.75
N ARG A 79 17.82 0.16 -7.94
CA ARG A 79 18.05 1.04 -9.10
C ARG A 79 17.63 2.49 -8.84
N VAL A 80 16.53 2.71 -8.12
CA VAL A 80 16.02 4.05 -7.78
C VAL A 80 16.91 4.74 -6.74
N MET A 81 17.32 4.03 -5.69
CA MET A 81 18.25 4.54 -4.68
C MET A 81 19.66 4.78 -5.24
N HIS A 82 20.13 3.94 -6.17
CA HIS A 82 21.39 4.14 -6.87
C HIS A 82 21.33 5.39 -7.77
N ALA A 83 20.26 5.56 -8.56
CA ALA A 83 20.05 6.77 -9.36
C ALA A 83 19.91 8.03 -8.50
N LEU A 84 19.24 7.93 -7.35
CA LEU A 84 19.11 9.01 -6.36
C LEU A 84 20.48 9.40 -5.79
N ARG A 85 21.25 8.45 -5.25
CA ARG A 85 22.61 8.68 -4.72
C ARG A 85 23.54 9.32 -5.76
N ASN A 86 23.47 8.84 -7.01
CA ASN A 86 24.33 9.33 -8.11
C ASN A 86 23.94 10.70 -8.66
N SER A 87 22.67 11.10 -8.55
CA SER A 87 22.24 12.46 -8.92
C SER A 87 22.48 13.44 -7.77
N GLN A 88 22.34 13.00 -6.51
CA GLN A 88 22.73 13.78 -5.33
C GLN A 88 24.25 14.05 -5.31
N SER A 89 25.11 13.06 -5.61
CA SER A 89 26.57 13.24 -5.63
C SER A 89 27.08 14.18 -6.74
N ARG A 90 26.27 14.42 -7.79
CA ARG A 90 26.52 15.42 -8.83
C ARG A 90 25.84 16.78 -8.58
N GLY A 91 25.08 16.92 -7.49
CA GLY A 91 24.29 18.13 -7.20
C GLY A 91 23.06 18.34 -8.08
N GLU A 92 22.68 17.33 -8.88
CA GLU A 92 21.57 17.38 -9.84
C GLU A 92 20.19 17.11 -9.20
N SER A 93 20.17 16.60 -7.98
CA SER A 93 18.96 16.14 -7.29
C SER A 93 18.88 16.70 -5.87
N LEU A 94 17.85 17.53 -5.65
CA LEU A 94 17.49 18.05 -4.33
C LEU A 94 16.57 17.09 -3.55
N LYS A 95 16.34 15.86 -4.02
CA LYS A 95 15.37 14.94 -3.41
C LYS A 95 15.73 14.62 -1.95
N THR A 96 14.94 15.15 -1.02
CA THR A 96 15.13 15.01 0.43
C THR A 96 14.44 13.78 1.01
N PHE A 97 13.32 13.34 0.43
CA PHE A 97 12.58 12.18 0.92
C PHE A 97 11.95 11.35 -0.21
N LEU A 98 11.94 10.02 -0.03
CA LEU A 98 11.34 9.03 -0.93
C LEU A 98 10.30 8.18 -0.18
N LEU A 99 9.14 7.93 -0.78
CA LEU A 99 8.11 7.04 -0.24
C LEU A 99 7.77 5.97 -1.28
N ALA A 100 8.00 4.70 -0.95
CA ALA A 100 7.61 3.56 -1.77
C ALA A 100 6.34 2.87 -1.23
N VAL A 101 5.45 2.46 -2.13
CA VAL A 101 4.37 1.52 -1.84
C VAL A 101 4.57 0.30 -2.73
N ASN A 102 4.89 -0.84 -2.13
CA ASN A 102 5.11 -2.12 -2.79
C ASN A 102 3.84 -2.98 -2.63
N LEU A 103 3.05 -3.12 -3.69
CA LEU A 103 1.91 -4.03 -3.70
C LEU A 103 2.42 -5.43 -4.03
N GLN A 104 2.52 -6.28 -3.01
CA GLN A 104 3.09 -7.61 -3.07
C GLN A 104 2.01 -8.65 -3.38
N VAL A 105 2.17 -9.38 -4.48
CA VAL A 105 1.23 -10.39 -4.96
C VAL A 105 1.89 -11.78 -4.85
N PRO A 106 1.52 -12.61 -3.85
CA PRO A 106 2.00 -13.98 -3.78
C PRO A 106 1.37 -14.85 -4.87
N GLY A 107 2.15 -15.82 -5.35
CA GLY A 107 1.77 -16.72 -6.43
C GLY A 107 2.86 -17.75 -6.68
N ARG A 108 2.83 -18.41 -7.85
CA ARG A 108 3.90 -19.34 -8.27
C ARG A 108 5.26 -18.63 -8.43
N ASP A 109 5.23 -17.40 -8.92
CA ASP A 109 6.29 -16.41 -8.80
C ASP A 109 5.72 -15.23 -7.99
N HIS A 110 6.46 -14.70 -7.04
CA HIS A 110 6.06 -13.50 -6.30
C HIS A 110 6.23 -12.28 -7.19
N HIS A 111 5.19 -11.45 -7.29
CA HIS A 111 5.21 -10.19 -8.06
C HIS A 111 5.12 -8.98 -7.13
N SER A 112 5.79 -7.90 -7.50
CA SER A 112 5.81 -6.63 -6.76
C SER A 112 5.59 -5.46 -7.72
N ALA A 113 4.53 -4.69 -7.51
CA ALA A 113 4.33 -3.39 -8.14
C ALA A 113 4.76 -2.30 -7.15
N VAL A 114 5.96 -1.75 -7.36
CA VAL A 114 6.57 -0.78 -6.45
C VAL A 114 6.40 0.63 -7.01
N PHE A 115 5.57 1.43 -6.35
CA PHE A 115 5.28 2.81 -6.74
C PHE A 115 6.12 3.78 -5.90
N TYR A 116 7.03 4.49 -6.55
CA TYR A 116 7.94 5.43 -5.88
C TYR A 116 7.43 6.87 -6.02
N PHE A 117 7.34 7.58 -4.89
CA PHE A 117 7.01 8.99 -4.80
C PHE A 117 8.12 9.76 -4.10
N SER A 118 8.33 11.02 -4.44
CA SER A 118 9.45 11.82 -3.96
C SER A 118 9.07 13.28 -3.71
N THR A 119 9.80 13.94 -2.81
CA THR A 119 9.78 15.39 -2.65
C THR A 119 11.20 15.97 -2.75
N ASP A 120 11.27 17.19 -3.26
CA ASP A 120 12.47 18.03 -3.26
C ASP A 120 12.60 18.72 -1.89
N GLU A 121 11.50 19.26 -1.37
CA GLU A 121 11.44 19.89 -0.04
C GLU A 121 11.23 18.88 1.09
N PRO A 122 11.82 19.09 2.29
CA PRO A 122 11.53 18.27 3.47
C PRO A 122 10.04 18.21 3.81
N LEU A 123 9.58 17.09 4.39
CA LEU A 123 8.20 16.97 4.86
C LEU A 123 7.92 18.03 5.96
N PRO A 124 6.85 18.85 5.85
CA PRO A 124 6.58 19.88 6.84
C PRO A 124 6.36 19.31 8.25
N SER A 125 7.10 19.82 9.23
CA SER A 125 7.07 19.37 10.63
C SER A 125 5.66 19.36 11.21
N GLY A 126 5.26 18.25 11.84
CA GLY A 126 3.93 18.07 12.45
C GLY A 126 2.79 17.78 11.46
N SER A 127 3.00 17.91 10.15
CA SER A 127 2.00 17.53 9.14
C SER A 127 1.59 16.05 9.25
N LEU A 128 0.38 15.71 8.80
CA LEU A 128 -0.13 14.34 8.89
C LEU A 128 0.78 13.31 8.20
N LEU A 129 1.40 13.67 7.07
CA LEU A 129 2.35 12.78 6.38
C LEU A 129 3.67 12.62 7.15
N HIS A 130 4.20 13.70 7.75
CA HIS A 130 5.38 13.61 8.63
C HIS A 130 5.09 12.76 9.87
N ARG A 131 3.93 12.95 10.52
CA ARG A 131 3.48 12.12 11.66
C ARG A 131 3.26 10.65 11.29
N PHE A 132 2.86 10.37 10.04
CA PHE A 132 2.74 9.00 9.53
C PHE A 132 4.12 8.37 9.22
N VAL A 133 5.05 9.14 8.65
CA VAL A 133 6.41 8.68 8.34
C VAL A 133 7.20 8.34 9.60
N ASP A 134 7.11 9.16 10.65
CA ASP A 134 7.88 8.99 11.89
C ASP A 134 7.08 8.40 13.06
N GLY A 135 5.81 8.03 12.85
CA GLY A 135 4.96 7.40 13.85
C GLY A 135 5.27 5.92 14.08
N ASP A 136 4.38 5.24 14.80
CA ASP A 136 4.40 3.79 14.98
C ASP A 136 3.49 3.05 13.97
N ASP A 137 3.62 1.73 13.92
CA ASP A 137 2.81 0.91 13.03
C ASP A 137 1.34 0.86 13.43
N ALA A 138 0.97 1.17 14.68
CA ALA A 138 -0.42 1.25 15.09
C ALA A 138 -1.10 2.51 14.51
N PHE A 139 -0.40 3.64 14.45
CA PHE A 139 -0.83 4.87 13.80
C PHE A 139 -0.88 4.70 12.28
N ARG A 140 0.17 4.09 11.69
CA ARG A 140 0.23 3.84 10.24
C ARG A 140 -0.89 2.90 9.78
N ASN A 141 -1.05 1.74 10.44
CA ASN A 141 -2.11 0.79 10.10
C ASN A 141 -3.51 1.38 10.24
N GLN A 142 -3.73 2.24 11.26
CA GLN A 142 -5.03 2.89 11.45
C GLN A 142 -5.42 3.90 10.36
N ARG A 143 -4.46 4.38 9.55
CA ARG A 143 -4.65 5.53 8.65
C ARG A 143 -4.19 5.30 7.21
N PHE A 144 -3.35 4.31 6.91
CA PHE A 144 -2.89 4.08 5.53
C PHE A 144 -4.06 3.66 4.62
N LYS A 145 -4.29 4.43 3.56
CA LYS A 145 -5.52 4.40 2.75
C LYS A 145 -5.21 4.50 1.27
N ILE A 146 -6.00 3.80 0.46
CA ILE A 146 -6.00 3.88 -1.00
C ILE A 146 -7.37 4.32 -1.50
N VAL A 147 -7.39 5.07 -2.60
CA VAL A 147 -8.58 5.33 -3.42
C VAL A 147 -8.31 4.85 -4.84
N ASN A 148 -9.26 4.10 -5.40
CA ASN A 148 -9.11 3.38 -6.68
C ASN A 148 -10.24 3.74 -7.64
N ARG A 149 -9.90 3.96 -8.92
CA ARG A 149 -10.89 4.17 -9.99
C ARG A 149 -10.50 3.39 -11.25
N ILE A 150 -11.38 2.48 -11.68
CA ILE A 150 -11.26 1.82 -12.98
C ILE A 150 -11.72 2.78 -14.08
N VAL A 151 -10.76 3.32 -14.83
CA VAL A 151 -10.97 4.24 -15.95
C VAL A 151 -11.44 3.46 -17.19
N LYS A 152 -10.66 2.45 -17.59
CA LYS A 152 -10.94 1.50 -18.67
C LYS A 152 -10.98 0.09 -18.08
N GLY A 153 -11.85 -0.77 -18.62
CA GLY A 153 -11.94 -2.17 -18.21
C GLY A 153 -13.37 -2.72 -18.25
N PRO A 154 -13.54 -4.05 -18.19
CA PRO A 154 -14.84 -4.72 -18.16
C PRO A 154 -15.72 -4.27 -16.99
N TRP A 155 -17.04 -4.37 -17.15
CA TRP A 155 -18.00 -3.96 -16.11
C TRP A 155 -17.82 -4.73 -14.80
N ILE A 156 -17.46 -6.03 -14.87
CA ILE A 156 -17.21 -6.88 -13.70
C ILE A 156 -16.01 -6.39 -12.86
N VAL A 157 -14.92 -5.93 -13.51
CA VAL A 157 -13.77 -5.33 -12.83
C VAL A 157 -14.15 -3.97 -12.23
N LYS A 158 -14.95 -3.17 -12.96
CA LYS A 158 -15.50 -1.90 -12.46
C LYS A 158 -16.37 -2.08 -11.22
N ALA A 159 -17.20 -3.13 -11.17
CA ALA A 159 -18.03 -3.44 -10.02
C ALA A 159 -17.19 -3.95 -8.84
N ALA A 160 -16.29 -4.92 -9.08
CA ALA A 160 -15.46 -5.51 -8.04
C ALA A 160 -14.55 -4.48 -7.36
N VAL A 161 -13.81 -3.67 -8.13
CA VAL A 161 -12.95 -2.62 -7.57
C VAL A 161 -13.77 -1.40 -7.11
N GLY A 162 -14.89 -1.10 -7.77
CA GLY A 162 -15.76 0.03 -7.40
C GLY A 162 -16.37 -0.08 -6.00
N ASN A 163 -16.74 -1.29 -5.58
CA ASN A 163 -17.22 -1.57 -4.22
C ASN A 163 -16.16 -1.29 -3.14
N TYR A 164 -14.86 -1.32 -3.51
CA TYR A 164 -13.72 -1.04 -2.64
C TYR A 164 -12.90 0.16 -3.17
N SER A 165 -13.59 1.13 -3.78
CA SER A 165 -12.99 2.34 -4.39
C SER A 165 -12.35 3.30 -3.39
N ALA A 166 -12.57 3.09 -2.09
CA ALA A 166 -11.75 3.60 -1.00
C ALA A 166 -11.55 2.49 0.04
N CYS A 167 -10.32 2.28 0.51
CA CYS A 167 -9.99 1.22 1.46
C CYS A 167 -8.85 1.65 2.40
N LEU A 168 -9.00 1.38 3.71
CA LEU A 168 -7.93 1.49 4.69
C LEU A 168 -7.04 0.25 4.59
N LEU A 169 -6.03 0.29 3.72
CA LEU A 169 -5.11 -0.81 3.49
C LEU A 169 -4.47 -1.31 4.79
N GLY A 170 -4.05 -0.40 5.67
CA GLY A 170 -3.47 -0.76 6.97
C GLY A 170 -4.41 -1.46 7.96
N LYS A 171 -5.73 -1.47 7.70
CA LYS A 171 -6.71 -2.27 8.47
C LYS A 171 -7.21 -3.50 7.71
N ALA A 172 -7.12 -3.49 6.39
CA ALA A 172 -7.64 -4.54 5.51
C ALA A 172 -6.59 -5.58 5.09
N LEU A 173 -5.30 -5.23 5.19
CA LEU A 173 -4.15 -6.04 4.81
C LEU A 173 -3.01 -5.92 5.83
N THR A 174 -2.14 -6.92 5.86
CA THR A 174 -0.86 -6.84 6.55
C THR A 174 0.06 -5.88 5.79
N CYS A 175 0.42 -4.77 6.44
CA CYS A 175 1.43 -3.84 5.96
C CYS A 175 2.70 -3.95 6.82
N HIS A 176 3.87 -4.00 6.19
CA HIS A 176 5.16 -3.86 6.85
C HIS A 176 5.79 -2.52 6.48
N TYR A 177 6.45 -1.87 7.44
CA TYR A 177 6.93 -0.49 7.30
C TYR A 177 8.45 -0.42 7.50
N HIS A 178 9.15 0.02 6.46
CA HIS A 178 10.61 0.09 6.45
C HIS A 178 11.08 1.54 6.35
N ARG A 179 11.40 2.13 7.51
CA ARG A 179 11.92 3.50 7.64
C ARG A 179 13.45 3.48 7.56
N GLY A 180 13.99 3.90 6.42
CA GLY A 180 15.41 4.29 6.31
C GLY A 180 15.64 5.74 6.74
N PRO A 181 16.85 6.30 6.59
CA PRO A 181 17.13 7.69 6.98
C PRO A 181 16.30 8.73 6.20
N ASN A 182 16.25 8.57 4.87
CA ASN A 182 15.58 9.48 3.93
C ASN A 182 14.44 8.82 3.14
N TYR A 183 13.93 7.67 3.60
CA TYR A 183 12.80 7.01 2.96
C TYR A 183 11.88 6.29 3.94
N LEU A 184 10.64 6.05 3.50
CA LEU A 184 9.72 5.05 4.04
C LEU A 184 9.27 4.13 2.89
N GLU A 185 9.35 2.83 3.09
CA GLU A 185 8.69 1.84 2.24
C GLU A 185 7.53 1.17 2.98
N ILE A 186 6.44 0.92 2.25
CA ILE A 186 5.24 0.24 2.72
C ILE A 186 5.05 -1.02 1.87
N ASP A 187 5.40 -2.17 2.45
CA ASP A 187 5.18 -3.49 1.87
C ASP A 187 3.75 -3.94 2.20
N VAL A 188 2.92 -4.11 1.17
CA VAL A 188 1.48 -4.39 1.29
C VAL A 188 1.19 -5.80 0.79
N ASP A 189 0.95 -6.73 1.72
CA ASP A 189 0.72 -8.13 1.38
C ASP A 189 -0.74 -8.36 0.95
N ILE A 190 -0.99 -8.42 -0.36
CA ILE A 190 -2.33 -8.69 -0.91
C ILE A 190 -2.83 -10.10 -0.54
N GLY A 191 -1.90 -11.03 -0.25
CA GLY A 191 -2.19 -12.39 0.17
C GLY A 191 -2.85 -12.50 1.54
N SER A 192 -2.66 -11.50 2.41
CA SER A 192 -3.23 -11.50 3.76
C SER A 192 -4.76 -11.36 3.80
N SER A 193 -5.42 -11.17 2.65
CA SER A 193 -6.88 -11.12 2.55
C SER A 193 -7.37 -11.83 1.29
N ALA A 194 -8.17 -12.88 1.48
CA ALA A 194 -8.79 -13.63 0.38
C ALA A 194 -9.67 -12.73 -0.52
N ILE A 195 -10.30 -11.69 0.05
CA ILE A 195 -11.12 -10.73 -0.71
C ILE A 195 -10.23 -9.85 -1.60
N ALA A 196 -9.14 -9.31 -1.05
CA ALA A 196 -8.21 -8.49 -1.83
C ALA A 196 -7.50 -9.31 -2.92
N SER A 197 -7.05 -10.52 -2.58
CA SER A 197 -6.50 -11.49 -3.52
C SER A 197 -7.49 -11.86 -4.64
N ALA A 198 -8.77 -12.08 -4.34
CA ALA A 198 -9.78 -12.37 -5.36
C ALA A 198 -10.04 -11.16 -6.29
N ILE A 199 -10.14 -9.95 -5.73
CA ILE A 199 -10.33 -8.72 -6.51
C ILE A 199 -9.11 -8.43 -7.40
N LEU A 200 -7.90 -8.61 -6.87
CA LEU A 200 -6.68 -8.40 -7.65
C LEU A 200 -6.52 -9.46 -8.73
N HIS A 201 -6.69 -10.76 -8.45
CA HIS A 201 -6.62 -11.79 -9.50
C HIS A 201 -7.69 -11.59 -10.59
N LEU A 202 -8.89 -11.14 -10.24
CA LEU A 202 -9.92 -10.75 -11.21
C LEU A 202 -9.46 -9.56 -12.08
N ALA A 203 -8.86 -8.53 -11.48
CA ALA A 203 -8.31 -7.40 -12.23
C ALA A 203 -7.11 -7.81 -13.11
N LEU A 204 -6.26 -8.70 -12.62
CA LEU A 204 -5.10 -9.24 -13.33
C LEU A 204 -5.51 -10.12 -14.51
N GLY A 205 -6.59 -10.90 -14.40
CA GLY A 205 -7.18 -11.65 -15.50
C GLY A 205 -7.68 -10.80 -16.69
N TYR A 206 -7.80 -9.48 -16.50
CA TYR A 206 -8.14 -8.52 -17.55
C TYR A 206 -7.09 -7.40 -17.71
N VAL A 207 -5.88 -7.57 -17.17
CA VAL A 207 -4.92 -6.48 -16.95
C VAL A 207 -4.60 -5.68 -18.22
N THR A 208 -4.42 -6.35 -19.36
CA THR A 208 -4.12 -5.75 -20.67
C THR A 208 -5.29 -4.94 -21.25
N ALA A 209 -6.51 -5.10 -20.74
CA ALA A 209 -7.69 -4.33 -21.12
C ALA A 209 -8.07 -3.23 -20.10
N VAL A 210 -7.40 -3.20 -18.94
CA VAL A 210 -7.76 -2.37 -17.78
C VAL A 210 -6.88 -1.11 -17.68
N THR A 211 -7.41 -0.08 -17.05
CA THR A 211 -6.67 1.13 -16.66
C THR A 211 -7.19 1.62 -15.32
N ILE A 212 -6.30 1.76 -14.34
CA ILE A 212 -6.63 2.06 -12.93
C ILE A 212 -5.93 3.36 -12.52
N ASP A 213 -6.69 4.32 -12.00
CA ASP A 213 -6.13 5.38 -11.15
C ASP A 213 -6.03 4.84 -9.72
N MET A 214 -4.83 4.90 -9.13
CA MET A 214 -4.56 4.57 -7.73
C MET A 214 -4.03 5.82 -7.02
N GLY A 215 -4.71 6.27 -5.97
CA GLY A 215 -4.28 7.38 -5.11
C GLY A 215 -4.04 6.88 -3.70
N PHE A 216 -2.89 7.22 -3.11
CA PHE A 216 -2.50 6.83 -1.76
C PHE A 216 -2.52 8.04 -0.83
N LEU A 217 -3.05 7.86 0.38
CA LEU A 217 -3.18 8.91 1.39
C LEU A 217 -3.08 8.37 2.82
N VAL A 218 -2.91 9.31 3.74
CA VAL A 218 -3.10 9.08 5.18
C VAL A 218 -4.48 9.61 5.53
N GLU A 219 -5.31 8.78 6.17
CA GLU A 219 -6.66 9.16 6.59
C GLU A 219 -6.62 10.25 7.68
N ALA A 220 -7.42 11.29 7.48
CA ALA A 220 -7.68 12.32 8.49
C ALA A 220 -8.73 11.80 9.50
N GLN A 221 -8.44 11.95 10.79
CA GLN A 221 -9.29 11.49 11.90
C GLN A 221 -9.66 12.62 12.89
N ALA A 222 -9.00 13.77 12.78
CA ALA A 222 -9.36 15.02 13.45
C ALA A 222 -9.70 16.13 12.41
N GLU A 223 -10.29 17.23 12.88
CA GLU A 223 -10.80 18.31 11.99
C GLU A 223 -9.68 19.20 11.44
N ASP A 224 -8.59 19.38 12.19
CA ASP A 224 -7.34 20.04 11.77
C ASP A 224 -6.54 19.24 10.73
N GLU A 225 -6.87 17.96 10.56
CA GLU A 225 -6.25 17.08 9.56
C GLU A 225 -6.96 17.12 8.20
N LEU A 226 -8.03 17.91 8.06
CA LEU A 226 -8.83 18.04 6.83
C LEU A 226 -8.49 19.33 6.04
N PRO A 227 -8.62 19.31 4.69
CA PRO A 227 -9.08 18.21 3.86
C PRO A 227 -8.00 17.14 3.60
N GLU A 228 -8.44 15.89 3.47
CA GLU A 228 -7.57 14.79 3.04
C GLU A 228 -6.84 15.14 1.72
N SER A 229 -5.53 14.91 1.70
CA SER A 229 -4.68 15.14 0.52
C SER A 229 -3.92 13.87 0.18
N LEU A 230 -3.87 13.53 -1.12
CA LEU A 230 -3.10 12.36 -1.58
C LEU A 230 -1.61 12.62 -1.36
N PHE A 231 -0.89 11.68 -0.73
CA PHE A 231 0.56 11.80 -0.72
C PHE A 231 1.15 11.44 -2.09
N GLY A 232 0.51 10.53 -2.83
CA GLY A 232 0.93 10.15 -4.18
C GLY A 232 -0.23 9.57 -5.00
N ALA A 233 -0.14 9.67 -6.33
CA ALA A 233 -1.10 9.06 -7.23
C ALA A 233 -0.44 8.60 -8.53
N VAL A 234 -0.94 7.50 -9.10
CA VAL A 234 -0.47 6.90 -10.35
C VAL A 234 -1.65 6.43 -11.20
N ARG A 235 -1.42 6.33 -12.51
CA ARG A 235 -2.30 5.59 -13.43
C ARG A 235 -1.54 4.38 -13.97
N VAL A 236 -2.06 3.19 -13.72
CA VAL A 236 -1.56 1.94 -14.34
C VAL A 236 -2.41 1.66 -15.58
N CYS A 237 -1.77 1.61 -16.74
CA CYS A 237 -2.40 1.34 -18.04
C CYS A 237 -1.93 -0.02 -18.57
N GLN A 238 -2.86 -0.96 -18.78
CA GLN A 238 -2.64 -2.14 -19.65
C GLN A 238 -1.34 -2.93 -19.34
N MET A 239 -0.99 -3.04 -18.05
CA MET A 239 0.20 -3.75 -17.55
C MET A 239 0.20 -5.20 -18.05
N GLU A 240 1.38 -5.78 -18.28
CA GLU A 240 1.50 -7.15 -18.76
C GLU A 240 2.24 -8.00 -17.72
N MET A 241 1.74 -9.19 -17.38
CA MET A 241 2.38 -10.05 -16.36
C MET A 241 3.78 -10.52 -16.79
N SER A 242 3.97 -10.75 -18.10
CA SER A 242 5.22 -11.21 -18.72
C SER A 242 6.37 -10.18 -18.62
N SER A 243 6.05 -8.88 -18.59
CA SER A 243 7.03 -7.79 -18.59
C SER A 243 7.61 -7.48 -17.21
N ALA A 244 7.17 -8.22 -16.18
CA ALA A 244 7.77 -8.16 -14.85
C ALA A 244 9.26 -8.55 -14.92
N THR A 245 10.13 -7.62 -14.52
CA THR A 245 11.57 -7.83 -14.49
C THR A 245 11.89 -8.86 -13.42
N PHE A 246 12.60 -9.93 -13.79
CA PHE A 246 13.01 -10.93 -12.82
C PHE A 246 14.16 -10.39 -11.95
N VAL A 247 14.03 -10.53 -10.65
CA VAL A 247 15.06 -10.18 -9.67
C VAL A 247 15.47 -11.46 -8.94
N ASP A 248 16.76 -11.80 -9.03
CA ASP A 248 17.35 -12.86 -8.22
C ASP A 248 17.39 -12.41 -6.75
N THR A 249 16.42 -12.85 -5.95
CA THR A 249 16.53 -12.73 -4.50
C THR A 249 17.70 -13.63 -4.06
N PRO A 250 18.72 -13.09 -3.36
CA PRO A 250 19.82 -13.91 -2.85
C PRO A 250 19.27 -14.86 -1.79
N THR A 251 19.03 -16.11 -2.21
CA THR A 251 18.53 -17.15 -1.30
C THR A 251 19.43 -17.21 -0.08
N LYS A 252 18.83 -17.07 1.11
CA LYS A 252 19.49 -17.39 2.38
C LYS A 252 19.78 -18.88 2.38
N LYS A 253 20.89 -19.29 1.74
CA LYS A 253 21.47 -20.62 1.85
C LYS A 253 21.81 -20.81 3.33
N LEU A 254 20.89 -21.42 4.05
CA LEU A 254 21.08 -21.81 5.44
C LEU A 254 22.27 -22.76 5.43
N GLY A 255 23.43 -22.24 5.85
CA GLY A 255 24.69 -22.95 5.71
C GLY A 255 24.62 -24.25 6.49
N ALA A 256 24.57 -25.36 5.77
CA ALA A 256 24.66 -26.69 6.36
C ALA A 256 26.07 -26.84 6.96
N LEU A 257 26.21 -26.40 8.22
CA LEU A 257 27.40 -26.58 9.04
C LEU A 257 27.70 -28.07 9.08
N LYS A 258 28.66 -28.50 8.27
CA LYS A 258 29.21 -29.86 8.33
C LYS A 258 29.91 -29.99 9.68
N ILE A 259 29.20 -30.54 10.65
CA ILE A 259 29.79 -30.97 11.92
C ILE A 259 30.77 -32.09 11.59
N SER A 260 32.03 -31.73 11.45
CA SER A 260 33.13 -32.66 11.26
C SER A 260 33.37 -33.38 12.59
N ASN A 261 32.76 -34.56 12.75
CA ASN A 261 33.02 -35.43 13.88
C ASN A 261 34.51 -35.83 13.89
N HIS A 262 35.32 -35.10 14.66
CA HIS A 262 36.69 -35.51 15.00
C HIS A 262 36.64 -36.71 15.94
N HIS A 263 36.56 -37.90 15.35
CA HIS A 263 36.61 -39.16 16.08
C HIS A 263 38.05 -39.41 16.55
N ASN A 264 38.32 -39.13 17.82
CA ASN A 264 39.64 -39.32 18.43
C ASN A 264 39.63 -40.55 19.35
N PRO A 265 40.16 -41.71 18.92
CA PRO A 265 40.16 -42.92 19.72
C PRO A 265 41.28 -42.89 20.77
N SER A 266 40.94 -42.42 21.98
CA SER A 266 41.83 -42.45 23.15
C SER A 266 42.29 -43.88 23.48
N ARG A 267 43.51 -44.23 23.08
CA ARG A 267 44.13 -45.55 23.28
C ARG A 267 44.35 -45.84 24.77
N VAL A 268 43.56 -46.76 25.32
CA VAL A 268 43.67 -47.22 26.72
C VAL A 268 45.02 -47.91 26.96
N THR A 269 45.75 -47.47 27.98
CA THR A 269 46.93 -48.15 28.52
C THR A 269 46.54 -49.10 29.65
N ALA A 270 46.67 -50.41 29.43
CA ALA A 270 46.40 -51.41 30.46
C ALA A 270 47.70 -51.88 31.13
N SER A 271 48.02 -51.35 32.30
CA SER A 271 49.06 -51.88 33.19
C SER A 271 48.44 -52.90 34.16
N LYS A 272 48.76 -54.18 33.97
CA LYS A 272 48.37 -55.25 34.92
C LYS A 272 49.32 -55.25 36.12
N SER A 273 48.78 -55.04 37.31
CA SER A 273 49.38 -55.47 38.58
C SER A 273 48.50 -56.58 39.15
N TYR A 274 49.05 -57.79 39.27
CA TYR A 274 48.47 -58.86 40.07
C TYR A 274 49.26 -58.94 41.37
N ASP A 275 48.54 -58.97 42.49
CA ASP A 275 49.04 -59.42 43.78
C ASP A 275 47.93 -60.26 44.42
N LYS A 276 48.37 -61.27 45.18
CA LYS A 276 47.58 -62.22 45.98
C LYS A 276 46.75 -63.28 45.25
N ASP A 277 46.56 -64.47 45.82
CA ASP A 277 47.35 -65.33 46.75
C ASP A 277 46.58 -66.67 46.85
N ASP A 278 47.16 -67.66 47.54
CA ASP A 278 46.58 -68.90 48.11
C ASP A 278 46.74 -70.22 47.31
N ASP A 279 47.45 -71.15 47.99
CA ASP A 279 47.58 -72.62 47.88
C ASP A 279 47.80 -73.32 46.51
#